data_AF-Q9RV94-F1
#
_entry.id   AF-Q9RV94-F1
#
_cell.length_a   1.000
_cell.length_b   1.000
_cell.length_c   1.000
_cell.angle_alpha   90.00
_cell.angle_beta   90.00
_cell.angle_gamma   90.00
#
_symmetry.space_group_name_H-M   'P 1'
#
loop_
_entity.id
_entity.type
_entity.pdbx_description
1 polymer ?
#
loop_
_entity_poly.entity_id
_entity_poly.type
_entity_poly.pdbx_seq_one_letter_code
_entity_poly.pdbx_strand_id
1 'polypeptide(L)'
;MRLFVPLLALASLSAASAQAPAKCALAARVDAASYAALTMTGASEADQDNVAFTWAQCRAAALNANLSNSPQLRARIVNLRGQYRELRDIESELAGIRAGGGTMYGHAVPRNYAVLEPRIESLANLARSSAGAVKSVQYEGALRDARDMQAAYIKTLRAYKPRPDETYVRYDAKDWNARVNRYEAVSKSIMRTLGNRGDAATALGYSILTDWAFGADE
;
A
#
# COMPACT_ATOMS: atom_id res chain seq x y z
N MET A 1 5.89 66.05 -16.90
CA MET A 1 5.78 65.63 -15.48
C MET A 1 4.55 64.75 -15.33
N ARG A 2 4.69 63.43 -15.39
CA ARG A 2 3.65 62.46 -15.02
C ARG A 2 4.35 61.22 -14.46
N LEU A 3 4.25 61.08 -13.14
CA LEU A 3 4.69 59.92 -12.37
C LEU A 3 3.79 58.73 -12.71
N PHE A 4 4.38 57.61 -13.13
CA PHE A 4 3.71 56.31 -13.13
C PHE A 4 4.14 55.55 -11.88
N VAL A 5 3.17 55.31 -11.01
CA VAL A 5 3.26 54.52 -9.78
C VAL A 5 3.42 53.04 -10.15
N PRO A 6 4.36 52.28 -9.56
CA PRO A 6 4.45 50.84 -9.76
C PRO A 6 3.32 50.17 -8.97
N LEU A 7 2.41 49.49 -9.66
CA LEU A 7 1.42 48.64 -9.02
C LEU A 7 2.15 47.52 -8.26
N LEU A 8 1.82 47.44 -6.97
CA LEU A 8 2.22 46.41 -6.03
C LEU A 8 2.09 45.01 -6.64
N ALA A 9 3.22 44.34 -6.79
CA ALA A 9 3.32 42.90 -6.76
C ALA A 9 3.02 42.42 -5.33
N LEU A 10 1.74 42.32 -4.98
CA LEU A 10 1.29 41.50 -3.85
C LEU A 10 1.34 40.04 -4.31
N ALA A 11 2.57 39.51 -4.30
CA ALA A 11 2.81 38.08 -4.29
C ALA A 11 2.16 37.53 -3.02
N SER A 12 0.97 36.96 -3.17
CA SER A 12 0.40 36.01 -2.22
C SER A 12 1.37 34.83 -2.13
N LEU A 13 2.31 34.94 -1.19
CA LEU A 13 3.07 33.83 -0.64
C LEU A 13 2.05 32.90 0.01
N SER A 14 1.49 31.99 -0.79
CA SER A 14 0.99 30.74 -0.27
C SER A 14 2.17 30.12 0.46
N ALA A 15 2.14 30.16 1.79
CA ALA A 15 3.00 29.34 2.61
C ALA A 15 2.73 27.90 2.19
N ALA A 16 3.54 27.37 1.27
CA ALA A 16 3.68 25.95 1.12
C ALA A 16 4.09 25.47 2.51
N SER A 17 3.15 24.85 3.22
CA SER A 17 3.40 24.22 4.51
C SER A 17 4.52 23.21 4.29
N ALA A 18 5.74 23.62 4.59
CA ALA A 18 6.91 22.79 4.47
C ALA A 18 6.65 21.55 5.34
N GLN A 19 6.59 20.39 4.70
CA GLN A 19 6.38 19.12 5.38
C GLN A 19 7.45 19.00 6.47
N ALA A 20 7.02 18.83 7.72
CA ALA A 20 7.95 18.70 8.84
C ALA A 20 8.96 17.58 8.52
N PRO A 21 10.26 17.77 8.80
CA PRO A 21 11.28 16.79 8.46
C PRO A 21 10.94 15.42 9.07
N ALA A 22 11.12 14.36 8.29
CA ALA A 22 10.79 13.01 8.69
C ALA A 22 11.58 12.60 9.96
N LYS A 23 10.87 12.25 11.03
CA LYS A 23 11.48 11.84 12.31
C LYS A 23 11.80 10.34 12.31
N CYS A 24 12.63 9.87 11.38
CA CYS A 24 12.88 8.43 11.19
C CYS A 24 13.48 7.72 12.41
N ALA A 25 14.27 8.43 13.23
CA ALA A 25 14.77 7.89 14.50
C ALA A 25 13.62 7.53 15.46
N LEU A 26 12.53 8.31 15.46
CA LEU A 26 11.33 8.02 16.24
C LEU A 26 10.53 6.87 15.61
N ALA A 27 10.30 6.88 14.29
CA ALA A 27 9.57 5.81 13.59
C ALA A 27 10.20 4.42 13.76
N ALA A 28 11.52 4.35 13.97
CA ALA A 28 12.21 3.10 14.27
C ALA A 28 11.88 2.54 15.67
N ARG A 29 11.39 3.36 16.60
CA ARG A 29 11.20 3.01 18.02
C ARG A 29 9.76 2.76 18.42
N VAL A 30 8.80 3.28 17.66
CA VAL A 30 7.37 3.22 18.00
C VAL A 30 6.54 2.68 16.84
N ASP A 31 5.38 2.12 17.16
CA ASP A 31 4.38 1.73 16.18
C ASP A 31 3.80 2.96 15.45
N ALA A 32 3.03 2.73 14.37
CA ALA A 32 2.50 3.79 13.53
C ALA A 32 1.52 4.72 14.26
N ALA A 33 0.70 4.20 15.18
CA ALA A 33 -0.28 5.00 15.93
C ALA A 33 0.43 5.90 16.96
N SER A 34 1.40 5.35 17.68
CA SER A 34 2.27 6.11 18.58
C SER A 34 3.07 7.18 17.82
N TYR A 35 3.61 6.86 16.64
CA TYR A 35 4.29 7.85 15.80
C TYR A 35 3.34 8.97 15.39
N ALA A 36 2.11 8.64 15.00
CA ALA A 36 1.11 9.61 14.62
C ALA A 36 0.73 10.55 15.76
N ALA A 37 0.47 9.99 16.95
CA ALA A 37 0.18 10.78 18.16
C ALA A 37 1.31 11.77 18.53
N LEU A 38 2.56 11.46 18.20
CA LEU A 38 3.73 12.28 18.53
C LEU A 38 4.17 13.26 17.43
N THR A 39 3.64 13.12 16.20
CA THR A 39 4.13 13.88 15.04
C THR A 39 3.05 14.63 14.28
N MET A 40 1.79 14.24 14.42
CA MET A 40 0.67 15.00 13.85
C MET A 40 0.49 16.31 14.60
N THR A 41 0.49 17.42 13.87
CA THR A 41 0.25 18.77 14.39
C THR A 41 -1.21 19.22 14.27
N GLY A 42 -2.05 18.39 13.62
CA GLY A 42 -3.47 18.63 13.38
C GLY A 42 -4.21 17.32 13.09
N ALA A 43 -5.53 17.37 12.94
CA ALA A 43 -6.39 16.20 12.68
C ALA A 43 -6.86 16.08 11.22
N SER A 44 -6.24 16.80 10.28
CA SER A 44 -6.67 16.77 8.87
C SER A 44 -6.41 15.41 8.22
N GLU A 45 -7.17 15.07 7.18
CA GLU A 45 -6.94 13.83 6.41
C GLU A 45 -5.56 13.82 5.76
N ALA A 46 -5.09 14.98 5.30
CA ALA A 46 -3.75 15.14 4.73
C ALA A 46 -2.64 14.93 5.76
N ASP A 47 -2.83 15.36 7.03
CA ASP A 47 -1.85 15.11 8.08
C ASP A 47 -1.75 13.61 8.41
N GLN A 48 -2.89 12.93 8.50
CA GLN A 48 -2.94 11.48 8.74
C GLN A 48 -2.20 10.70 7.64
N ASP A 49 -2.44 11.07 6.39
CA ASP A 49 -1.79 10.46 5.23
C ASP A 49 -0.29 10.68 5.22
N ASN A 50 0.13 11.93 5.41
CA ASN A 50 1.54 12.32 5.42
C ASN A 50 2.30 11.60 6.52
N VAL A 51 1.71 11.49 7.70
CA VAL A 51 2.32 10.82 8.84
C VAL A 51 2.41 9.31 8.63
N ALA A 52 1.34 8.67 8.15
CA ALA A 52 1.35 7.24 7.84
C ALA A 52 2.38 6.91 6.75
N PHE A 53 2.41 7.70 5.68
CA PHE A 53 3.39 7.57 4.60
C PHE A 53 4.82 7.77 5.13
N THR A 54 5.07 8.84 5.89
CA THR A 54 6.40 9.16 6.43
C THR A 54 6.90 8.03 7.34
N TRP A 55 6.06 7.55 8.26
CA TRP A 55 6.39 6.42 9.11
C TRP A 55 6.76 5.19 8.28
N ALA A 56 5.94 4.85 7.29
CA ALA A 56 6.17 3.69 6.43
C ALA A 56 7.47 3.79 5.61
N GLN A 57 7.82 4.99 5.13
CA GLN A 57 9.08 5.22 4.43
C GLN A 57 10.29 5.06 5.36
N CYS A 58 10.22 5.59 6.59
CA CYS A 58 11.27 5.42 7.58
C CYS A 58 11.48 3.94 7.96
N ARG A 59 10.39 3.17 8.15
CA ARG A 59 10.47 1.72 8.42
C ARG A 59 11.11 0.96 7.25
N ALA A 60 10.71 1.27 6.03
CA ALA A 60 11.28 0.64 4.85
C ALA A 60 12.78 0.94 4.69
N ALA A 61 13.22 2.18 4.95
CA ALA A 61 14.63 2.55 4.94
C ALA A 61 15.42 1.78 6.01
N ALA A 62 14.88 1.68 7.22
CA ALA A 62 15.50 0.90 8.31
C ALA A 62 15.60 -0.59 7.95
N LEU A 63 14.54 -1.18 7.39
CA LEU A 63 14.55 -2.56 6.92
C LEU A 63 15.60 -2.78 5.82
N ASN A 64 15.69 -1.86 4.85
CA ASN A 64 16.67 -1.93 3.78
C ASN A 64 18.12 -1.89 4.31
N ALA A 65 18.38 -1.07 5.33
CA ALA A 65 19.66 -1.04 6.02
C ALA A 65 19.93 -2.33 6.81
N ASN A 66 18.93 -2.86 7.51
CA ASN A 66 19.04 -4.12 8.27
C ASN A 66 19.30 -5.35 7.38
N LEU A 67 18.90 -5.31 6.12
CA LEU A 67 19.14 -6.36 5.12
C LEU A 67 20.43 -6.14 4.30
N SER A 68 21.29 -5.20 4.69
CA SER A 68 22.55 -4.89 3.98
C SER A 68 23.46 -6.11 3.79
N ASN A 69 23.51 -7.01 4.77
CA ASN A 69 24.29 -8.26 4.71
C ASN A 69 23.59 -9.39 3.92
N SER A 70 22.45 -9.13 3.31
CA SER A 70 21.69 -10.12 2.52
C SER A 70 21.12 -9.46 1.25
N PRO A 71 21.98 -9.05 0.30
CA PRO A 71 21.59 -8.19 -0.82
C PRO A 71 20.51 -8.79 -1.73
N GLN A 72 20.50 -10.11 -1.92
CA GLN A 72 19.46 -10.80 -2.69
C GLN A 72 18.10 -10.76 -1.98
N LEU A 73 18.07 -11.04 -0.67
CA LEU A 73 16.86 -10.94 0.14
C LEU A 73 16.36 -9.49 0.18
N ARG A 74 17.27 -8.53 0.37
CA ARG A 74 16.97 -7.09 0.31
C ARG A 74 16.27 -6.71 -0.99
N ALA A 75 16.83 -7.10 -2.15
CA ALA A 75 16.24 -6.82 -3.44
C ALA A 75 14.85 -7.46 -3.59
N ARG A 76 14.68 -8.71 -3.14
CA ARG A 76 13.40 -9.42 -3.16
C ARG A 76 12.35 -8.73 -2.31
N ILE A 77 12.70 -8.29 -1.10
CA ILE A 77 11.80 -7.57 -0.19
C ILE A 77 11.43 -6.19 -0.72
N VAL A 78 12.38 -5.44 -1.29
CA VAL A 78 12.11 -4.15 -1.96
C VAL A 78 11.14 -4.34 -3.13
N ASN A 79 11.36 -5.36 -3.97
CA ASN A 79 10.46 -5.69 -5.07
C ASN A 79 9.06 -6.07 -4.57
N LEU A 80 8.96 -6.99 -3.60
CA LEU A 80 7.67 -7.39 -3.02
C LEU A 80 6.92 -6.20 -2.43
N ARG A 81 7.59 -5.34 -1.67
CA ARG A 81 7.01 -4.12 -1.12
C ARG A 81 6.43 -3.23 -2.21
N GLY A 82 7.18 -2.99 -3.29
CA GLY A 82 6.70 -2.21 -4.44
C GLY A 82 5.43 -2.82 -5.05
N GLN A 83 5.43 -4.13 -5.25
CA GLN A 83 4.28 -4.85 -5.81
C GLN A 83 3.05 -4.82 -4.90
N TYR A 84 3.22 -4.99 -3.57
CA TYR A 84 2.09 -4.90 -2.64
C TYR A 84 1.51 -3.50 -2.58
N ARG A 85 2.36 -2.46 -2.57
CA ARG A 85 1.89 -1.07 -2.61
C ARG A 85 1.12 -0.80 -3.90
N GLU A 86 1.64 -1.27 -5.03
CA GLU A 86 0.94 -1.16 -6.31
C GLU A 86 -0.44 -1.86 -6.29
N LEU A 87 -0.60 -3.01 -5.62
CA LEU A 87 -1.93 -3.61 -5.44
C LEU A 87 -2.89 -2.68 -4.67
N ARG A 88 -2.41 -2.05 -3.59
CA ARG A 88 -3.22 -1.12 -2.78
C ARG A 88 -3.59 0.15 -3.54
N ASP A 89 -2.68 0.64 -4.36
CA ASP A 89 -2.92 1.76 -5.25
C ASP A 89 -4.05 1.40 -6.23
N ILE A 90 -3.95 0.24 -6.90
CA ILE A 90 -4.98 -0.23 -7.86
C ILE A 90 -6.33 -0.48 -7.17
N GLU A 91 -6.33 -1.08 -5.98
CA GLU A 91 -7.56 -1.28 -5.19
C GLU A 91 -8.26 0.04 -4.88
N SER A 92 -7.49 1.07 -4.55
CA SER A 92 -8.03 2.40 -4.25
C SER A 92 -8.55 3.09 -5.51
N GLU A 93 -7.93 2.85 -6.66
CA GLU A 93 -8.42 3.35 -7.93
C GLU A 93 -9.69 2.63 -8.39
N LEU A 94 -9.78 1.31 -8.19
CA LEU A 94 -11.00 0.52 -8.42
C LEU A 94 -12.14 1.00 -7.51
N ALA A 95 -11.84 1.21 -6.22
CA ALA A 95 -12.79 1.78 -5.27
C ALA A 95 -13.22 3.19 -5.68
N GLY A 96 -12.29 4.02 -6.17
CA GLY A 96 -12.59 5.35 -6.69
C GLY A 96 -13.54 5.33 -7.89
N ILE A 97 -13.42 4.34 -8.78
CA ILE A 97 -14.34 4.16 -9.92
C ILE A 97 -15.74 3.73 -9.44
N ARG A 98 -15.83 2.77 -8.52
CA ARG A 98 -17.09 2.21 -8.02
C ARG A 98 -17.84 3.17 -7.10
N ALA A 99 -17.15 3.76 -6.14
CA ALA A 99 -17.72 4.57 -5.06
C ALA A 99 -17.56 6.09 -5.29
N GLY A 100 -17.21 6.52 -6.50
CA GLY A 100 -17.20 7.94 -6.89
C GLY A 100 -16.07 8.78 -6.33
N GLY A 101 -14.99 8.15 -5.87
CA GLY A 101 -13.74 8.84 -5.55
C GLY A 101 -13.85 9.81 -4.37
N GLY A 102 -14.67 9.48 -3.37
CA GLY A 102 -14.60 10.15 -2.07
C GLY A 102 -13.19 10.03 -1.47
N THR A 103 -12.79 11.06 -0.71
CA THR A 103 -11.48 11.18 -0.05
C THR A 103 -11.08 9.91 0.73
N MET A 104 -12.06 9.16 1.23
CA MET A 104 -11.92 7.88 1.92
C MET A 104 -10.97 6.87 1.23
N TYR A 105 -11.05 6.67 -0.09
CA TYR A 105 -10.22 5.67 -0.78
C TYR A 105 -8.87 6.21 -1.25
N GLY A 106 -8.80 7.50 -1.60
CA GLY A 106 -7.52 8.16 -1.91
C GLY A 106 -6.59 8.20 -0.69
N HIS A 107 -7.17 8.42 0.50
CA HIS A 107 -6.46 8.40 1.78
C HIS A 107 -6.17 6.98 2.31
N ALA A 108 -6.93 5.97 1.85
CA ALA A 108 -6.73 4.59 2.25
C ALA A 108 -5.36 4.05 1.84
N VAL A 109 -4.81 4.48 0.70
CA VAL A 109 -3.47 4.05 0.22
C VAL A 109 -2.36 4.36 1.21
N PRO A 110 -2.05 5.63 1.54
CA PRO A 110 -0.95 5.94 2.44
C PRO A 110 -1.19 5.39 3.85
N ARG A 111 -2.45 5.33 4.30
CA ARG A 111 -2.82 4.74 5.59
C ARG A 111 -2.64 3.22 5.62
N ASN A 112 -2.90 2.51 4.51
CA ASN A 112 -2.64 1.07 4.41
C ASN A 112 -1.15 0.75 4.54
N TYR A 113 -0.25 1.64 4.10
CA TYR A 113 1.18 1.41 4.22
C TYR A 113 1.63 1.23 5.68
N ALA A 114 0.98 1.90 6.64
CA ALA A 114 1.24 1.72 8.06
C ALA A 114 0.92 0.29 8.56
N VAL A 115 -0.04 -0.39 7.92
CA VAL A 115 -0.40 -1.79 8.19
C VAL A 115 0.50 -2.76 7.41
N LEU A 116 0.89 -2.39 6.19
CA LEU A 116 1.71 -3.23 5.30
C LEU A 116 3.16 -3.38 5.79
N GLU A 117 3.82 -2.30 6.21
CA GLU A 117 5.25 -2.34 6.53
C GLU A 117 5.61 -3.33 7.67
N PRO A 118 4.86 -3.41 8.80
CA PRO A 118 5.10 -4.45 9.82
C PRO A 118 5.08 -5.88 9.26
N ARG A 119 4.19 -6.16 8.31
CA ARG A 119 4.08 -7.49 7.70
C ARG A 119 5.24 -7.77 6.75
N ILE A 120 5.69 -6.77 5.98
CA ILE A 120 6.88 -6.87 5.12
C ILE A 120 8.15 -7.08 5.95
N GLU A 121 8.29 -6.38 7.07
CA GLU A 121 9.37 -6.60 8.02
C GLU A 121 9.33 -8.00 8.63
N SER A 122 8.14 -8.46 9.05
CA SER A 122 7.95 -9.82 9.56
C SER A 122 8.29 -10.88 8.50
N LEU A 123 7.91 -10.66 7.25
CA LEU A 123 8.28 -11.51 6.11
C LEU A 123 9.79 -11.57 5.90
N ALA A 124 10.46 -10.42 5.93
CA ALA A 124 11.92 -10.36 5.82
C ALA A 124 12.61 -11.08 6.99
N ASN A 125 12.08 -10.93 8.21
CA ASN A 125 12.57 -11.61 9.41
C ASN A 125 12.39 -13.13 9.33
N LEU A 126 11.23 -13.60 8.86
CA LEU A 126 11.02 -15.03 8.63
C LEU A 126 11.96 -15.55 7.55
N ALA A 127 12.05 -14.88 6.41
CA ALA A 127 12.85 -15.31 5.26
C ALA A 127 14.36 -15.43 5.57
N ARG A 128 14.88 -14.73 6.59
CA ARG A 128 16.27 -14.85 7.04
C ARG A 128 16.49 -15.85 8.19
N SER A 129 15.42 -16.47 8.71
CA SER A 129 15.46 -17.31 9.90
C SER A 129 15.15 -18.78 9.56
N SER A 130 15.61 -19.70 10.42
CA SER A 130 15.22 -21.11 10.33
C SER A 130 13.71 -21.30 10.54
N ALA A 131 13.07 -20.47 11.36
CA ALA A 131 11.64 -20.48 11.59
C ALA A 131 10.85 -20.23 10.29
N GLY A 132 11.32 -19.36 9.40
CA GLY A 132 10.69 -19.11 8.12
C GLY A 132 10.74 -20.28 7.14
N ALA A 133 11.70 -21.19 7.30
CA ALA A 133 11.85 -22.39 6.47
C ALA A 133 11.06 -23.60 7.00
N VAL A 134 10.45 -23.49 8.18
CA VAL A 134 9.60 -24.54 8.75
C VAL A 134 8.42 -24.79 7.82
N LYS A 135 8.26 -26.03 7.39
CA LYS A 135 7.15 -26.48 6.55
C LYS A 135 6.03 -27.05 7.39
N SER A 136 4.80 -26.89 6.92
CA SER A 136 3.64 -27.56 7.52
C SER A 136 2.52 -27.74 6.49
N VAL A 137 1.66 -28.72 6.73
CA VAL A 137 0.44 -28.93 5.92
C VAL A 137 -0.47 -27.70 5.99
N GLN A 138 -0.50 -27.01 7.13
CA GLN A 138 -1.25 -25.78 7.32
C GLN A 138 -0.73 -24.65 6.43
N TYR A 139 0.59 -24.49 6.30
CA TYR A 139 1.19 -23.48 5.41
C TYR A 139 0.91 -23.80 3.94
N GLU A 140 1.00 -25.07 3.53
CA GLU A 140 0.60 -25.49 2.18
C GLU A 140 -0.88 -25.24 1.90
N GLY A 141 -1.75 -25.49 2.89
CA GLY A 141 -3.17 -25.15 2.85
C GLY A 141 -3.38 -23.65 2.61
N ALA A 142 -2.79 -22.81 3.47
CA ALA A 142 -2.87 -21.36 3.34
C ALA A 142 -2.40 -20.84 1.97
N LEU A 143 -1.38 -21.45 1.38
CA LEU A 143 -0.92 -21.13 0.02
C LEU A 143 -1.95 -21.47 -1.06
N ARG A 144 -2.67 -22.59 -0.93
CA ARG A 144 -3.73 -22.96 -1.88
C ARG A 144 -4.93 -22.03 -1.70
N ASP A 145 -5.38 -21.86 -0.46
CA ASP A 145 -6.52 -21.02 -0.13
C ASP A 145 -6.29 -19.58 -0.61
N ALA A 146 -5.10 -19.02 -0.41
CA ALA A 146 -4.78 -17.68 -0.87
C ALA A 146 -4.82 -17.54 -2.41
N ARG A 147 -4.42 -18.58 -3.16
CA ARG A 147 -4.53 -18.56 -4.63
C ARG A 147 -5.98 -18.62 -5.08
N ASP A 148 -6.78 -19.47 -4.44
CA ASP A 148 -8.19 -19.64 -4.76
C ASP A 148 -8.98 -18.38 -4.42
N MET A 149 -8.71 -17.77 -3.26
CA MET A 149 -9.24 -16.46 -2.87
C MET A 149 -8.86 -15.37 -3.88
N GLN A 150 -7.59 -15.30 -4.29
CA GLN A 150 -7.16 -14.30 -5.27
C GLN A 150 -7.84 -14.49 -6.63
N ALA A 151 -7.98 -15.73 -7.09
CA ALA A 151 -8.68 -16.04 -8.33
C ALA A 151 -10.18 -15.68 -8.26
N ALA A 152 -10.83 -15.98 -7.13
CA ALA A 152 -12.22 -15.62 -6.89
C ALA A 152 -12.43 -14.10 -6.82
N TYR A 153 -11.52 -13.38 -6.17
CA TYR A 153 -11.53 -11.93 -6.09
C TYR A 153 -11.42 -11.29 -7.48
N ILE A 154 -10.44 -11.71 -8.29
CA ILE A 154 -10.27 -11.22 -9.67
C ILE A 154 -11.51 -11.55 -10.51
N LYS A 155 -12.07 -12.76 -10.38
CA LYS A 155 -13.30 -13.15 -11.08
C LYS A 155 -14.47 -12.22 -10.73
N THR A 156 -14.61 -11.87 -9.45
CA THR A 156 -15.66 -10.96 -8.96
C THR A 156 -15.47 -9.57 -9.55
N LEU A 157 -14.25 -9.02 -9.51
CA LEU A 157 -13.94 -7.73 -10.16
C LEU A 157 -14.26 -7.74 -11.66
N ARG A 158 -13.96 -8.82 -12.37
CA ARG A 158 -14.27 -8.96 -13.81
C ARG A 158 -15.76 -9.04 -14.10
N ALA A 159 -16.55 -9.56 -13.16
CA ALA A 159 -17.99 -9.70 -13.31
C ALA A 159 -18.75 -8.39 -12.97
N TYR A 160 -18.09 -7.44 -12.30
CA TYR A 160 -18.70 -6.19 -11.89
C TYR A 160 -19.26 -5.42 -13.10
N LYS A 161 -20.50 -4.96 -12.94
CA LYS A 161 -21.18 -4.02 -13.83
C LYS A 161 -21.97 -3.07 -12.93
N PRO A 162 -21.84 -1.75 -13.13
CA PRO A 162 -22.62 -0.78 -12.36
C PRO A 162 -24.12 -1.03 -12.51
N ARG A 163 -24.87 -0.93 -11.42
CA ARG A 163 -26.34 -0.93 -11.46
C ARG A 163 -26.87 0.44 -11.86
N PRO A 164 -28.08 0.53 -12.47
CA PRO A 164 -28.66 1.81 -12.89
C PRO A 164 -28.86 2.84 -11.77
N ASP A 165 -28.91 2.39 -10.51
CA ASP A 165 -29.10 3.19 -9.30
C ASP A 165 -27.79 3.58 -8.59
N GLU A 166 -26.62 3.16 -9.10
CA GLU A 166 -25.33 3.57 -8.56
C GLU A 166 -25.01 5.01 -9.03
N THR A 167 -25.29 6.00 -8.18
CA THR A 167 -25.17 7.45 -8.46
C THR A 167 -23.74 7.99 -8.53
N TYR A 168 -22.75 7.16 -8.22
CA TYR A 168 -21.36 7.56 -7.98
C TYR A 168 -20.39 7.21 -9.12
N VAL A 169 -20.92 6.76 -10.26
CA VAL A 169 -20.13 5.94 -11.17
C VAL A 169 -19.52 6.77 -12.31
N ARG A 170 -18.19 6.98 -12.25
CA ARG A 170 -17.35 7.36 -13.40
C ARG A 170 -16.84 6.11 -14.15
N TYR A 171 -17.66 5.07 -14.23
CA TYR A 171 -17.24 3.80 -14.80
C TYR A 171 -17.06 3.91 -16.30
N ASP A 172 -15.83 3.69 -16.71
CA ASP A 172 -15.48 3.30 -18.06
C ASP A 172 -15.05 1.82 -18.05
N ALA A 173 -15.69 1.02 -18.90
CA ALA A 173 -15.45 -0.43 -18.93
C ALA A 173 -14.03 -0.76 -19.36
N LYS A 174 -13.40 0.07 -20.19
CA LYS A 174 -12.02 -0.17 -20.66
C LYS A 174 -11.04 0.13 -19.53
N ASP A 175 -11.21 1.25 -18.82
CA ASP A 175 -10.36 1.63 -17.69
C ASP A 175 -10.50 0.65 -16.53
N TRP A 176 -11.72 0.22 -16.19
CA TRP A 176 -11.96 -0.83 -15.20
C TRP A 176 -11.20 -2.11 -15.55
N ASN A 177 -11.40 -2.63 -16.77
CA ASN A 177 -10.75 -3.86 -17.20
C ASN A 177 -9.22 -3.72 -17.26
N ALA A 178 -8.68 -2.55 -17.63
CA ALA A 178 -7.25 -2.30 -17.61
C ALA A 178 -6.68 -2.40 -16.19
N ARG A 179 -7.37 -1.83 -15.19
CA ARG A 179 -7.00 -1.89 -13.77
C ARG A 179 -7.08 -3.31 -13.22
N VAL A 180 -8.15 -4.05 -13.51
CA VAL A 180 -8.28 -5.45 -13.10
C VAL A 180 -7.19 -6.33 -13.74
N ASN A 181 -6.86 -6.10 -15.02
CA ASN A 181 -5.76 -6.79 -15.69
C ASN A 181 -4.41 -6.49 -15.04
N ARG A 182 -4.17 -5.22 -14.68
CA ARG A 182 -2.95 -4.82 -13.97
C ARG A 182 -2.86 -5.47 -12.60
N TYR A 183 -3.95 -5.45 -11.84
CA TYR A 183 -4.06 -6.08 -10.53
C TYR A 183 -3.71 -7.58 -10.60
N GLU A 184 -4.29 -8.30 -11.56
CA GLU A 184 -3.98 -9.72 -11.79
C GLU A 184 -2.50 -9.94 -12.16
N ALA A 185 -1.93 -9.10 -13.03
CA ALA A 185 -0.53 -9.21 -13.42
C ALA A 185 0.42 -9.00 -12.23
N VAL A 186 0.16 -7.99 -11.40
CA VAL A 186 0.94 -7.70 -10.18
C VAL A 186 0.79 -8.85 -9.18
N SER A 187 -0.43 -9.35 -8.96
CA SER A 187 -0.71 -10.49 -8.08
C SER A 187 0.08 -11.74 -8.50
N LYS A 188 0.09 -12.06 -9.81
CA LYS A 188 0.90 -13.17 -10.35
C LYS A 188 2.40 -12.94 -10.17
N SER A 189 2.86 -11.70 -10.28
CA SER A 189 4.26 -11.34 -10.06
C SER A 189 4.68 -11.51 -8.60
N ILE A 190 3.81 -11.16 -7.64
CA ILE A 190 4.02 -11.41 -6.21
C ILE A 190 4.12 -12.91 -5.96
N MET A 191 3.14 -13.69 -6.43
CA MET A 191 3.14 -15.16 -6.26
C MET A 191 4.40 -15.79 -6.86
N ARG A 192 4.85 -15.34 -8.04
CA ARG A 192 6.11 -15.77 -8.65
C ARG A 192 7.31 -15.40 -7.78
N THR A 193 7.34 -14.19 -7.24
CA THR A 193 8.43 -13.71 -6.39
C THR A 193 8.47 -14.48 -5.08
N LEU A 194 7.33 -14.82 -4.47
CA LEU A 194 7.23 -15.62 -3.25
C LEU A 194 7.56 -17.10 -3.48
N GLY A 195 7.18 -17.63 -4.64
CA GLY A 195 7.29 -19.05 -4.96
C GLY A 195 6.10 -19.84 -4.44
N ASN A 196 6.30 -21.15 -4.26
CA ASN A 196 5.24 -22.10 -3.92
C ASN A 196 5.61 -23.05 -2.77
N ARG A 197 6.67 -22.76 -2.02
CA ARG A 197 7.09 -23.60 -0.90
C ARG A 197 6.07 -23.48 0.23
N GLY A 198 5.66 -24.62 0.79
CA GLY A 198 4.79 -24.70 1.96
C GLY A 198 5.47 -24.32 3.28
N ASP A 199 6.23 -23.23 3.29
CA ASP A 199 6.97 -22.74 4.45
C ASP A 199 6.35 -21.46 5.04
N ALA A 200 6.70 -21.16 6.29
CA ALA A 200 6.11 -20.05 7.05
C ALA A 200 6.35 -18.69 6.37
N ALA A 201 7.53 -18.45 5.80
CA ALA A 201 7.83 -17.20 5.11
C ALA A 201 6.97 -17.03 3.86
N THR A 202 6.82 -18.09 3.05
CA THR A 202 5.96 -18.05 1.86
C THR A 202 4.50 -17.87 2.27
N ALA A 203 4.02 -18.57 3.30
CA ALA A 203 2.65 -18.45 3.80
C ALA A 203 2.32 -17.03 4.26
N LEU A 204 3.21 -16.39 5.03
CA LEU A 204 3.03 -14.98 5.41
C LEU A 204 3.01 -14.05 4.19
N GLY A 205 3.83 -14.32 3.17
CA GLY A 205 3.76 -13.57 1.92
C GLY A 205 2.37 -13.67 1.27
N TYR A 206 1.84 -14.89 1.14
CA TYR A 206 0.51 -15.10 0.56
C TYR A 206 -0.61 -14.49 1.40
N SER A 207 -0.50 -14.43 2.73
CA SER A 207 -1.53 -13.78 3.55
C SER A 207 -1.55 -12.26 3.38
N ILE A 208 -0.45 -11.63 2.97
CA ILE A 208 -0.45 -10.18 2.63
C ILE A 208 -1.20 -9.96 1.31
N LEU A 209 -1.06 -10.87 0.35
CA LEU A 209 -1.70 -10.77 -0.97
C LEU A 209 -3.24 -10.72 -0.88
N THR A 210 -3.83 -11.47 0.06
CA THR A 210 -5.29 -11.60 0.20
C THR A 210 -5.91 -10.65 1.22
N ASP A 211 -5.13 -9.73 1.80
CA ASP A 211 -5.63 -8.72 2.75
C ASP A 211 -6.07 -7.46 2.00
N TRP A 212 -7.17 -7.56 1.25
CA TRP A 212 -7.61 -6.50 0.35
C TRP A 212 -8.04 -5.23 1.09
N ALA A 213 -7.67 -4.06 0.55
CA ALA A 213 -8.14 -2.76 1.06
C ALA A 213 -9.51 -2.36 0.48
N PHE A 214 -10.00 -3.12 -0.50
CA PHE A 214 -11.27 -2.91 -1.20
C PHE A 214 -11.95 -4.26 -1.41
N GLY A 215 -13.22 -4.39 -1.02
CA GLY A 215 -14.02 -5.58 -1.27
C GLY A 215 -14.49 -5.63 -2.74
N ALA A 216 -14.41 -6.81 -3.38
CA ALA A 216 -14.87 -6.94 -4.77
C ALA A 216 -16.41 -7.00 -4.88
N ASP A 217 -17.10 -7.36 -3.80
CA ASP A 217 -18.55 -7.54 -3.70
C ASP A 217 -19.27 -6.38 -3.00
N GLU A 218 -18.59 -5.63 -2.13
CA GLU A 218 -19.09 -4.44 -1.41
C GLU A 218 -19.19 -3.17 -2.26
#